data_AF-A0AA36C4X4-F1
#
_entry.id   AF-A0AA36C4X4-F1
#
_cell.length_a   1.000
_cell.length_b   1.000
_cell.length_c   1.000
_cell.angle_alpha   90.00
_cell.angle_beta   90.00
_cell.angle_gamma   90.00
#
_symmetry.space_group_name_H-M   'P 1'
#
loop_
_entity.id
_entity.type
_entity.pdbx_description
1 polymer ?
#
loop_
_entity_poly.entity_id
_entity_poly.type
_entity_poly.pdbx_seq_one_letter_code
_entity_poly.pdbx_strand_id
1 'polypeptide(L)'
;MTASTTDTNGISCDCSDIDSGAPWQLIPAIDFLAPELITSHRGEPASDVYSLAITAYSIFNEGKGPIQARNRFETLRQGLEKLKNVPPEWALSMPETFREDFKLCLNKSTAIRPDAAQFTKIPFFKDHRLDTVQTLESFMQHEQMVKIELLKKLPDMLIHFEKRLLVQKIRPCLTAEFSHPDLIPFILPALFYIIDLTDKEEFTTLVMPELAPVFSMERPYQITILLLEKLDLFLSRADPKDVDNHILPCLYRAIKNENGRIQEICLNVVPKIAKLISRHNMKTDVLPRLLALATTGDTLAVRGVLREEG
;
A
#
# COMPACT_ATOMS: atom_id res chain seq x y z
N MET A 1 23.96 8.79 27.10
CA MET A 1 22.59 9.33 27.14
C MET A 1 21.93 8.94 28.44
N THR A 2 22.14 9.71 29.49
CA THR A 2 21.41 9.58 30.77
C THR A 2 20.34 10.65 30.80
N ALA A 3 19.06 10.26 30.71
CA ALA A 3 17.95 11.18 30.88
C ALA A 3 17.87 11.57 32.36
N SER A 4 18.32 12.78 32.71
CA SER A 4 18.12 13.34 34.04
C SER A 4 16.76 14.03 34.08
N THR A 5 15.77 13.37 34.68
CA THR A 5 14.48 13.97 35.02
C THR A 5 14.66 14.92 36.20
N THR A 6 14.77 16.22 35.93
CA THR A 6 14.45 17.24 36.93
C THR A 6 13.59 18.31 36.31
N ASP A 7 12.46 18.50 36.98
CA ASP A 7 11.53 19.61 36.94
C ASP A 7 10.31 19.51 36.01
N THR A 8 9.18 19.77 36.65
CA THR A 8 7.78 19.61 36.26
C THR A 8 7.48 20.00 34.80
N ASN A 9 6.86 19.06 34.07
CA ASN A 9 6.23 19.19 32.74
C ASN A 9 7.09 19.19 31.45
N GLY A 10 8.37 18.81 31.48
CA GLY A 10 9.12 18.64 30.23
C GLY A 10 10.19 17.56 30.29
N ILE A 11 10.14 16.60 29.37
CA ILE A 11 11.24 15.66 29.13
C ILE A 11 12.38 16.48 28.50
N SER A 12 13.45 16.77 29.23
CA SER A 12 14.64 17.44 28.68
C SER A 12 15.85 16.53 28.79
N CYS A 13 16.72 16.55 27.77
CA CYS A 13 17.94 15.75 27.74
C CYS A 13 19.18 16.66 27.73
N ASP A 14 20.19 16.28 28.51
CA ASP A 14 21.51 16.91 28.49
C ASP A 14 22.31 16.38 27.30
N CYS A 15 22.79 17.29 26.46
CA CYS A 15 23.45 17.04 25.18
C CYS A 15 24.84 17.67 25.11
N SER A 16 25.49 17.86 26.26
CA SER A 16 26.83 18.44 26.37
C SER A 16 27.93 17.60 25.68
N ASP A 17 27.69 16.31 25.45
CA ASP A 17 28.65 15.41 24.75
C ASP A 17 28.75 15.65 23.23
N ILE A 18 27.85 16.42 22.61
CA ILE A 18 27.77 16.59 21.14
C ILE A 18 29.04 17.26 20.55
N ASP A 19 29.75 18.07 21.34
CA ASP A 19 30.96 18.81 20.93
C ASP A 19 32.27 18.14 21.44
N SER A 20 32.19 16.96 22.04
CA SER A 20 33.29 16.34 22.81
C SER A 20 34.39 15.66 21.98
N GLY A 21 34.47 15.90 20.67
CA GLY A 21 35.47 15.26 19.80
C GLY A 21 35.26 13.76 19.61
N ALA A 22 34.04 13.27 19.85
CA ALA A 22 33.64 11.90 19.58
C ALA A 22 33.84 11.54 18.08
N PRO A 23 34.07 10.25 17.75
CA PRO A 23 34.07 9.79 16.36
C PRO A 23 32.80 10.27 15.64
N TRP A 24 32.94 10.78 14.42
CA TRP A 24 31.81 11.34 13.66
C TRP A 24 30.65 10.34 13.47
N GLN A 25 30.91 9.03 13.55
CA GLN A 25 29.88 7.98 13.51
C GLN A 25 28.98 7.93 14.76
N LEU A 26 29.41 8.53 15.86
CA LEU A 26 28.68 8.59 17.14
C LEU A 26 27.99 9.94 17.37
N ILE A 27 28.21 10.91 16.48
CA ILE A 27 27.61 12.24 16.55
C ILE A 27 26.34 12.24 15.68
N PRO A 28 25.22 12.80 16.16
CA PRO A 28 24.04 13.02 15.33
C PRO A 28 24.39 13.81 14.05
N ALA A 29 23.66 13.56 12.96
CA ALA A 29 23.89 14.28 11.71
C ALA A 29 23.74 15.81 11.93
N ILE A 30 24.87 16.51 11.86
CA ILE A 30 25.00 17.92 12.25
C ILE A 30 24.04 18.82 11.46
N ASP A 31 23.78 18.48 10.19
CA ASP A 31 22.90 19.24 9.30
C ASP A 31 21.42 19.29 9.76
N PHE A 32 21.00 18.38 10.64
CA PHE A 32 19.62 18.28 11.13
C PHE A 32 19.45 18.80 12.57
N LEU A 33 20.54 19.26 13.20
CA LEU A 33 20.55 19.58 14.62
C LEU A 33 19.82 20.90 14.91
N ALA A 34 18.99 20.90 15.96
CA ALA A 34 18.27 22.08 16.41
C ALA A 34 19.20 23.16 17.00
N PRO A 35 18.86 24.46 16.87
CA PRO A 35 19.74 25.55 17.30
C PRO A 35 20.04 25.58 18.80
N GLU A 36 19.09 25.14 19.62
CA GLU A 36 19.23 25.07 21.08
C GLU A 36 20.22 23.99 21.54
N LEU A 37 20.40 22.91 20.76
CA LEU A 37 21.36 21.85 21.08
C LEU A 37 22.82 22.34 20.95
N ILE A 38 23.06 23.32 20.09
CA ILE A 38 24.38 23.95 19.88
C ILE A 38 24.61 25.09 20.87
N THR A 39 23.55 25.82 21.21
CA THR A 39 23.67 27.05 22.03
C THR A 39 23.61 26.73 23.52
N SER A 40 22.70 25.85 23.90
CA SER A 40 22.33 25.57 25.29
C SER A 40 22.63 24.14 25.73
N HIS A 41 23.08 23.27 24.81
CA HIS A 41 23.35 21.85 25.03
C HIS A 41 22.18 21.10 25.69
N ARG A 42 20.95 21.56 25.47
CA ARG A 42 19.72 20.96 25.98
C ARG A 42 18.82 20.60 24.83
N GLY A 43 18.36 19.36 24.83
CA GLY A 43 17.32 18.88 23.92
C GLY A 43 15.97 18.91 24.62
N GLU A 44 14.97 19.38 23.89
CA GLU A 44 13.56 19.37 24.27
C GLU A 44 12.78 18.61 23.19
N PRO A 45 11.52 18.20 23.42
CA PRO A 45 10.70 17.59 22.37
C PRO A 45 10.52 18.52 21.15
N ALA A 46 10.60 19.84 21.38
CA ALA A 46 10.61 20.85 20.32
C ALA A 46 11.87 20.78 19.42
N SER A 47 12.98 20.23 19.91
CA SER A 47 14.20 19.97 19.14
C SER A 47 13.99 18.85 18.11
N ASP A 48 13.21 17.83 18.46
CA ASP A 48 12.85 16.76 17.53
C ASP A 48 11.95 17.27 16.40
N VAL A 49 11.00 18.16 16.72
CA VAL A 49 10.13 18.81 15.73
C VAL A 49 10.94 19.63 14.71
N TYR A 50 11.99 20.33 15.15
CA TYR A 50 12.91 21.03 14.25
C TYR A 50 13.63 20.05 13.32
N SER A 51 14.22 19.00 13.89
CA SER A 51 14.98 17.98 13.15
C SER A 51 14.11 17.26 12.12
N LEU A 52 12.85 16.99 12.48
CA LEU A 52 11.83 16.44 11.59
C LEU A 52 11.50 17.40 10.44
N ALA A 53 11.36 18.69 10.71
CA ALA A 53 11.09 19.69 9.68
C ALA A 53 12.25 19.79 8.67
N ILE A 54 13.50 19.80 9.13
CA ILE A 54 14.67 19.78 8.24
C ILE A 54 14.72 18.50 7.40
N THR A 55 14.34 17.37 7.98
CA THR A 55 14.22 16.09 7.26
C THR A 55 13.14 16.16 6.18
N ALA A 56 11.95 16.68 6.51
CA ALA A 56 10.87 16.88 5.54
C ALA A 56 11.31 17.80 4.40
N TYR A 57 11.98 18.92 4.71
CA TYR A 57 12.54 19.81 3.69
C TYR A 57 13.52 19.09 2.76
N SER A 58 14.42 18.28 3.33
CA SER A 58 15.39 17.51 2.55
C SER A 58 14.71 16.54 1.59
N ILE A 59 13.58 15.95 1.97
CA ILE A 59 12.79 15.08 1.08
C ILE A 59 12.23 15.86 -0.12
N PHE A 60 11.66 17.05 0.12
CA PHE A 60 11.10 17.89 -0.95
C PHE A 60 12.17 18.58 -1.81
N ASN A 61 13.37 18.76 -1.30
CA ASN A 61 14.47 19.45 -1.96
C ASN A 61 15.57 18.49 -2.46
N GLU A 62 15.18 17.34 -3.03
CA GLU A 62 16.08 16.37 -3.68
C GLU A 62 17.24 15.88 -2.78
N GLY A 63 16.98 15.71 -1.48
CA GLY A 63 17.97 15.28 -0.49
C GLY A 63 18.89 16.39 0.03
N LYS A 64 18.67 17.65 -0.36
CA LYS A 64 19.49 18.79 0.07
C LYS A 64 18.83 19.50 1.25
N GLY A 65 19.46 19.40 2.41
CA GLY A 65 19.10 20.21 3.58
C GLY A 65 19.28 21.71 3.32
N PRO A 66 18.58 22.56 4.09
CA PRO A 66 18.63 24.01 3.93
C PRO A 66 20.00 24.58 4.35
N ILE A 67 20.66 23.92 5.30
CA ILE A 67 22.03 24.22 5.73
C ILE A 67 22.87 22.96 5.51
N GLN A 68 23.92 23.09 4.69
CA GLN A 68 24.91 22.02 4.48
C GLN A 68 26.12 22.33 5.34
N ALA A 69 26.10 21.92 6.60
CA ALA A 69 27.19 22.17 7.53
C ALA A 69 28.41 21.28 7.22
N ARG A 70 28.25 20.18 6.47
CA ARG A 70 29.34 19.28 6.04
C ARG A 70 30.21 18.85 7.22
N ASN A 71 29.55 18.45 8.31
CA ASN A 71 30.16 18.04 9.58
C ASN A 71 30.96 19.13 10.31
N ARG A 72 30.65 20.42 10.11
CA ARG A 72 31.28 21.55 10.84
C ARG A 72 30.27 22.37 11.62
N PHE A 73 30.41 22.39 12.94
CA PHE A 73 29.55 23.17 13.83
C PHE A 73 29.58 24.69 13.57
N GLU A 74 30.73 25.25 13.16
CA GLU A 74 30.85 26.66 12.80
C GLU A 74 29.96 27.06 11.61
N THR A 75 29.92 26.20 10.58
CA THR A 75 29.09 26.42 9.39
C THR A 75 27.61 26.33 9.73
N LEU A 76 27.23 25.39 10.61
CA LEU A 76 25.88 25.29 11.13
C LEU A 76 25.49 26.54 11.92
N ARG A 77 26.35 27.02 12.82
CA ARG A 77 26.11 28.22 13.63
C ARG A 77 25.89 29.46 12.75
N GLN A 78 26.71 29.65 11.72
CA GLN A 78 26.55 30.73 10.74
C GLN A 78 25.25 30.60 9.93
N GLY A 79 24.84 29.38 9.58
CA GLY A 79 23.57 29.11 8.91
C GLY A 79 22.36 29.42 9.78
N LEU A 80 22.41 29.05 11.07
CA LEU A 80 21.34 29.29 12.04
C LEU A 80 21.20 30.77 12.42
N GLU A 81 22.26 31.56 12.35
CA GLU A 81 22.15 33.01 12.50
C GLU A 81 21.31 33.66 11.39
N LYS A 82 21.37 33.11 10.17
CA LYS A 82 20.54 33.54 9.04
C LYS A 82 19.08 33.10 9.19
N LEU A 83 18.81 32.10 10.03
CA LEU A 83 17.48 31.54 10.28
C LEU A 83 16.55 32.45 11.11
N LYS A 84 17.02 33.64 11.55
CA LYS A 84 16.16 34.62 12.25
C LYS A 84 14.85 34.89 11.50
N ASN A 85 14.91 34.84 10.16
CA ASN A 85 13.75 34.72 9.30
C ASN A 85 13.98 33.52 8.38
N VAL A 86 13.03 32.58 8.31
CA VAL A 86 13.10 31.47 7.34
C VAL A 86 13.13 32.07 5.94
N PRO A 87 14.18 31.83 5.13
CA PRO A 87 14.26 32.36 3.78
C PRO A 87 13.03 31.95 2.95
N PRO A 88 12.46 32.86 2.14
CA PRO A 88 11.28 32.53 1.33
C PRO A 88 11.58 31.40 0.34
N GLU A 89 12.83 31.27 -0.12
CA GLU A 89 13.29 30.17 -0.97
C GLU A 89 13.05 28.80 -0.33
N TRP A 90 13.27 28.68 0.99
CA TRP A 90 13.05 27.41 1.69
C TRP A 90 11.56 27.10 1.85
N ALA A 91 10.73 28.13 2.08
CA ALA A 91 9.29 27.95 2.13
C ALA A 91 8.70 27.57 0.75
N LEU A 92 9.25 28.09 -0.34
CA LEU A 92 8.79 27.80 -1.71
C LEU A 92 9.02 26.35 -2.12
N SER A 93 10.10 25.72 -1.64
CA SER A 93 10.37 24.28 -1.87
C SER A 93 9.34 23.36 -1.19
N MET A 94 8.54 23.87 -0.24
CA MET A 94 7.55 23.08 0.48
C MET A 94 6.15 23.20 -0.15
N PRO A 95 5.30 22.17 -0.01
CA PRO A 95 3.89 22.22 -0.41
C PRO A 95 3.16 23.37 0.29
N GLU A 96 2.28 24.07 -0.45
CA GLU A 96 1.57 25.26 0.04
C GLU A 96 0.83 25.01 1.36
N THR A 97 0.23 23.83 1.51
CA THR A 97 -0.52 23.40 2.71
C THR A 97 0.34 23.16 3.95
N PHE A 98 1.67 23.13 3.82
CA PHE A 98 2.62 22.91 4.93
C PHE A 98 3.57 24.09 5.16
N ARG A 99 3.57 25.12 4.30
CA ARG A 99 4.57 26.20 4.36
C ARG A 99 4.55 26.98 5.68
N GLU A 100 3.36 27.32 6.16
CA GLU A 100 3.23 28.13 7.38
C GLU A 100 3.60 27.30 8.62
N ASP A 101 3.15 26.05 8.70
CA ASP A 101 3.53 25.14 9.78
C ASP A 101 5.04 24.83 9.77
N PHE A 102 5.64 24.70 8.59
CA PHE A 102 7.08 24.54 8.42
C PHE A 102 7.87 25.73 9.00
N LYS A 103 7.41 26.96 8.76
CA LYS A 103 8.03 28.16 9.35
C LYS A 103 7.96 28.16 10.87
N LEU A 104 6.84 27.71 11.44
CA LEU A 104 6.70 27.57 12.90
C LEU A 104 7.67 26.52 13.46
N CYS A 105 7.83 25.38 12.77
CA CYS A 105 8.76 24.32 13.19
C CYS A 105 10.24 24.76 13.16
N LEU A 106 10.61 25.64 12.22
CA LEU A 106 11.98 26.16 12.10
C LEU A 106 12.28 27.36 13.00
N ASN A 107 11.33 27.80 13.82
CA ASN A 107 11.54 28.96 14.68
C ASN A 107 12.68 28.71 15.68
N LYS A 108 13.50 29.73 15.93
CA LYS A 108 14.60 29.66 16.91
C LYS A 108 14.06 29.50 18.35
N SER A 109 12.87 30.02 18.65
CA SER A 109 12.22 29.84 19.94
C SER A 109 11.50 28.50 20.00
N THR A 110 11.87 27.65 20.96
CA THR A 110 11.24 26.34 21.17
C THR A 110 9.75 26.47 21.55
N ALA A 111 9.36 27.54 22.23
CA ALA A 111 7.99 27.80 22.68
C ALA A 111 6.98 28.08 21.54
N ILE A 112 7.45 28.48 20.36
CA ILE A 112 6.60 28.79 19.20
C ILE A 112 6.39 27.54 18.33
N ARG A 113 7.26 26.53 18.46
CA ARG A 113 7.16 25.29 17.68
C ARG A 113 5.93 24.49 18.12
N PRO A 114 5.20 23.87 17.18
CA PRO A 114 4.07 23.02 17.54
C PRO A 114 4.55 21.82 18.36
N ASP A 115 3.73 21.39 19.32
CA ASP A 115 3.96 20.11 19.99
C ASP A 115 3.63 18.93 19.03
N ALA A 116 4.01 17.71 19.41
CA ALA A 116 3.78 16.53 18.58
C ALA A 116 2.28 16.27 18.29
N ALA A 117 1.38 16.60 19.23
CA ALA A 117 -0.05 16.41 19.07
C ALA A 117 -0.70 17.46 18.15
N GLN A 118 -0.14 18.67 18.09
CA GLN A 118 -0.49 19.73 17.17
C GLN A 118 0.07 19.42 15.78
N PHE A 119 1.30 18.90 15.69
CA PHE A 119 1.93 18.54 14.44
C PHE A 119 1.14 17.49 13.65
N THR A 120 0.63 16.46 14.33
CA THR A 120 -0.22 15.42 13.70
C THR A 120 -1.57 15.94 13.20
N LYS A 121 -2.02 17.12 13.66
CA LYS A 121 -3.30 17.74 13.25
C LYS A 121 -3.15 18.69 12.07
N ILE A 122 -1.93 18.93 11.59
CA ILE A 122 -1.67 19.83 10.46
C ILE A 122 -2.45 19.36 9.22
N PRO A 123 -3.13 20.26 8.48
CA PRO A 123 -3.95 19.89 7.33
C PRO A 123 -3.20 19.11 6.24
N PHE A 124 -1.89 19.35 6.09
CA PHE A 124 -1.03 18.59 5.18
C PHE A 124 -1.11 17.07 5.39
N PHE A 125 -1.21 16.60 6.63
CA PHE A 125 -1.28 15.16 6.94
C PHE A 125 -2.71 14.59 6.84
N LYS A 126 -3.72 15.43 6.61
CA LYS A 126 -5.11 15.00 6.40
C LYS A 126 -5.32 14.60 4.94
N ASP A 127 -4.65 13.54 4.52
CA ASP A 127 -4.87 12.92 3.21
C ASP A 127 -5.81 11.72 3.38
N HIS A 128 -6.88 11.68 2.59
CA HIS A 128 -7.80 10.55 2.53
C HIS A 128 -7.09 9.22 2.26
N ARG A 129 -5.96 9.25 1.53
CA ARG A 129 -5.12 8.07 1.28
C ARG A 129 -4.51 7.53 2.57
N LEU A 130 -4.05 8.41 3.46
CA LEU A 130 -3.47 8.02 4.74
C LEU A 130 -4.55 7.41 5.64
N ASP A 131 -5.71 8.06 5.72
CA ASP A 131 -6.86 7.55 6.50
C ASP A 131 -7.27 6.15 6.01
N THR A 132 -7.27 5.93 4.70
CA THR A 132 -7.58 4.62 4.10
C THR A 132 -6.58 3.56 4.51
N VAL A 133 -5.28 3.86 4.41
CA VAL A 133 -4.23 2.91 4.80
C VAL A 133 -4.30 2.61 6.29
N GLN A 134 -4.53 3.62 7.14
CA GLN A 134 -4.69 3.42 8.57
C GLN A 134 -5.92 2.57 8.91
N THR A 135 -7.02 2.76 8.19
CA THR A 135 -8.23 1.92 8.31
C THR A 135 -7.97 0.48 7.88
N LEU A 136 -7.18 0.27 6.81
CA LEU A 136 -6.75 -1.05 6.34
C LEU A 136 -5.73 -1.72 7.28
N GLU A 137 -4.90 -0.97 7.99
CA GLU A 137 -3.98 -1.53 9.00
C GLU A 137 -4.74 -1.98 10.26
N SER A 138 -5.84 -1.29 10.58
CA SER A 138 -6.73 -1.62 11.70
C SER A 138 -7.94 -2.47 11.28
N PHE A 139 -7.89 -3.09 10.09
CA PHE A 139 -9.04 -3.79 9.51
C PHE A 139 -9.60 -4.88 10.42
N MET A 140 -8.74 -5.64 11.10
CA MET A 140 -9.15 -6.70 12.05
C MET A 140 -10.06 -6.21 13.18
N GLN A 141 -10.00 -4.93 13.54
CA GLN A 141 -10.79 -4.35 14.64
C GLN A 141 -12.15 -3.83 14.19
N HIS A 142 -12.38 -3.69 12.88
CA HIS A 142 -13.59 -3.11 12.31
C HIS A 142 -14.72 -4.13 12.12
N GLU A 143 -15.96 -3.66 12.21
CA GLU A 143 -17.15 -4.46 11.92
C GLU A 143 -17.23 -4.85 10.44
N GLN A 144 -17.79 -6.03 10.16
CA GLN A 144 -17.85 -6.61 8.81
C GLN A 144 -18.58 -5.69 7.80
N MET A 145 -19.63 -4.97 8.22
CA MET A 145 -20.35 -4.04 7.34
C MET A 145 -19.46 -2.88 6.88
N VAL A 146 -18.70 -2.29 7.81
CA VAL A 146 -17.74 -1.20 7.51
C VAL A 146 -16.65 -1.70 6.57
N LYS A 147 -16.13 -2.92 6.80
CA LYS A 147 -15.16 -3.56 5.89
C LYS A 147 -15.71 -3.66 4.46
N ILE A 148 -16.95 -4.14 4.31
CA ILE A 148 -17.57 -4.32 3.00
C ILE A 148 -17.76 -2.98 2.29
N GLU A 149 -18.20 -1.94 3.00
CA GLU A 149 -18.36 -0.60 2.40
C GLU A 149 -17.03 -0.01 1.94
N LEU A 150 -15.95 -0.20 2.71
CA LEU A 150 -14.61 0.23 2.31
C LEU A 150 -14.11 -0.57 1.10
N LEU A 151 -14.19 -1.90 1.14
CA LEU A 151 -13.70 -2.78 0.06
C LEU A 151 -14.42 -2.53 -1.27
N LYS A 152 -15.69 -2.14 -1.24
CA LYS A 152 -16.43 -1.76 -2.46
C LYS A 152 -15.87 -0.48 -3.10
N LYS A 153 -15.42 0.48 -2.30
CA LYS A 153 -14.86 1.76 -2.78
C LYS A 153 -13.36 1.66 -3.06
N LEU A 154 -12.69 0.70 -2.44
CA LEU A 154 -11.24 0.56 -2.47
C LEU A 154 -10.65 0.53 -3.90
N PRO A 155 -11.20 -0.22 -4.88
CA PRO A 155 -10.64 -0.26 -6.24
C PRO A 155 -10.51 1.12 -6.88
N ASP A 156 -11.51 1.98 -6.71
CA ASP A 156 -11.50 3.35 -7.26
C ASP A 156 -10.47 4.23 -6.55
N MET A 157 -10.18 3.94 -5.29
CA MET A 157 -9.18 4.67 -4.50
C MET A 157 -7.75 4.21 -4.82
N LEU A 158 -7.56 2.94 -5.21
CA LEU A 158 -6.24 2.37 -5.50
C LEU A 158 -5.49 3.10 -6.62
N ILE A 159 -6.20 3.77 -7.54
CA ILE A 159 -5.61 4.52 -8.66
C ILE A 159 -4.73 5.69 -8.22
N HIS A 160 -4.91 6.18 -6.99
CA HIS A 160 -4.18 7.32 -6.45
C HIS A 160 -2.96 6.92 -5.59
N PHE A 161 -2.68 5.62 -5.48
CA PHE A 161 -1.59 5.08 -4.70
C PHE A 161 -0.42 4.62 -5.57
N GLU A 162 0.79 4.73 -5.04
CA GLU A 162 1.99 4.21 -5.70
C GLU A 162 2.03 2.68 -5.65
N LYS A 163 2.51 2.05 -6.73
CA LYS A 163 2.68 0.58 -6.84
C LYS A 163 3.32 -0.03 -5.60
N ARG A 164 4.37 0.60 -5.07
CA ARG A 164 5.10 0.09 -3.90
C ARG A 164 4.22 -0.04 -2.66
N LEU A 165 3.38 0.96 -2.39
CA LEU A 165 2.47 0.92 -1.23
C LEU A 165 1.38 -0.14 -1.42
N LEU A 166 0.85 -0.25 -2.65
CA LEU A 166 -0.15 -1.27 -2.99
C LEU A 166 0.38 -2.68 -2.73
N VAL A 167 1.59 -2.98 -3.20
CA VAL A 167 2.18 -4.32 -3.12
C VAL A 167 2.70 -4.64 -1.72
N GLN A 168 3.35 -3.69 -1.03
CA GLN A 168 4.03 -3.97 0.24
C GLN A 168 3.15 -3.77 1.48
N LYS A 169 2.12 -2.92 1.40
CA LYS A 169 1.26 -2.58 2.54
C LYS A 169 -0.18 -3.03 2.34
N ILE A 170 -0.80 -2.64 1.23
CA ILE A 170 -2.24 -2.91 1.02
C ILE A 170 -2.50 -4.39 0.74
N ARG A 171 -1.73 -5.04 -0.15
CA ARG A 171 -1.93 -6.46 -0.47
C ARG A 171 -1.91 -7.35 0.78
N PRO A 172 -0.89 -7.29 1.68
CA PRO A 172 -0.90 -8.09 2.91
C PRO A 172 -2.13 -7.88 3.79
N CYS A 173 -2.61 -6.64 3.93
CA CYS A 173 -3.83 -6.34 4.67
C CYS A 173 -5.06 -7.02 4.06
N LEU A 174 -5.14 -7.06 2.72
CA LEU A 174 -6.24 -7.70 2.00
C LEU A 174 -6.18 -9.23 2.08
N THR A 175 -5.00 -9.82 1.91
CA THR A 175 -4.84 -11.29 1.90
C THR A 175 -4.98 -11.91 3.29
N ALA A 176 -4.68 -11.16 4.35
CA ALA A 176 -4.96 -11.58 5.73
C ALA A 176 -6.46 -11.90 5.98
N GLU A 177 -7.36 -11.23 5.26
CA GLU A 177 -8.82 -11.39 5.39
C GLU A 177 -9.38 -12.54 4.55
N PHE A 178 -8.56 -13.28 3.80
CA PHE A 178 -9.00 -14.50 3.09
C PHE A 178 -9.50 -15.61 4.02
N SER A 179 -9.26 -15.48 5.33
CA SER A 179 -9.88 -16.30 6.37
C SER A 179 -11.41 -16.17 6.42
N HIS A 180 -11.99 -15.10 5.86
CA HIS A 180 -13.43 -14.83 5.83
C HIS A 180 -13.99 -14.93 4.40
N PRO A 181 -14.54 -16.09 3.99
CA PRO A 181 -14.98 -16.34 2.62
C PRO A 181 -15.99 -15.32 2.08
N ASP A 182 -16.86 -14.79 2.93
CA ASP A 182 -17.90 -13.82 2.56
C ASP A 182 -17.33 -12.45 2.13
N LEU A 183 -16.12 -12.11 2.58
CA LEU A 183 -15.45 -10.85 2.22
C LEU A 183 -14.65 -10.95 0.92
N ILE A 184 -14.21 -12.15 0.54
CA ILE A 184 -13.35 -12.39 -0.62
C ILE A 184 -13.90 -11.77 -1.91
N PRO A 185 -15.20 -11.88 -2.26
CA PRO A 185 -15.74 -11.25 -3.46
C PRO A 185 -15.53 -9.72 -3.51
N PHE A 186 -15.44 -9.05 -2.36
CA PHE A 186 -15.20 -7.61 -2.28
C PHE A 186 -13.70 -7.28 -2.29
N ILE A 187 -12.85 -8.22 -1.86
CA ILE A 187 -11.38 -8.08 -1.86
C ILE A 187 -10.80 -8.28 -3.26
N LEU A 188 -11.30 -9.28 -4.00
CA LEU A 188 -10.76 -9.69 -5.30
C LEU A 188 -10.66 -8.54 -6.32
N PRO A 189 -11.65 -7.65 -6.50
CA PRO A 189 -11.54 -6.52 -7.43
C PRO A 189 -10.34 -5.61 -7.13
N ALA A 190 -10.12 -5.31 -5.84
CA ALA A 190 -8.98 -4.50 -5.41
C ALA A 190 -7.65 -5.25 -5.65
N LEU A 191 -7.62 -6.55 -5.36
CA LEU A 191 -6.43 -7.37 -5.60
C LEU A 191 -6.11 -7.52 -7.10
N PHE A 192 -7.12 -7.64 -7.97
CA PHE A 192 -6.91 -7.72 -9.42
C PHE A 192 -6.27 -6.46 -9.97
N TYR A 193 -6.65 -5.29 -9.45
CA TYR A 193 -5.99 -4.03 -9.80
C TYR A 193 -4.50 -4.05 -9.42
N ILE A 194 -4.17 -4.56 -8.22
CA ILE A 194 -2.77 -4.68 -7.79
C ILE A 194 -2.01 -5.65 -8.69
N ILE A 195 -2.60 -6.78 -9.07
CA ILE A 195 -1.98 -7.80 -9.93
C ILE A 195 -1.65 -7.24 -11.31
N ASP A 196 -2.53 -6.40 -11.87
CA ASP A 196 -2.31 -5.78 -13.17
C ASP A 196 -1.02 -4.93 -13.19
N LEU A 197 -0.70 -4.28 -12.06
CA LEU A 197 0.48 -3.44 -11.86
C LEU A 197 1.76 -4.20 -11.49
N THR A 198 1.66 -5.41 -10.95
CA THR A 198 2.84 -6.22 -10.57
C THR A 198 3.58 -6.77 -11.78
N ASP A 199 4.78 -7.31 -11.60
CA ASP A 199 5.49 -8.06 -12.65
C ASP A 199 5.31 -9.58 -12.48
N LYS A 200 5.77 -10.38 -13.45
CA LYS A 200 5.63 -11.86 -13.41
C LYS A 200 6.27 -12.47 -12.16
N GLU A 201 7.49 -12.04 -11.82
CA GLU A 201 8.23 -12.54 -10.66
C GLU A 201 7.56 -12.17 -9.33
N GLU A 202 7.06 -10.93 -9.24
CA GLU A 202 6.31 -10.45 -8.07
C GLU A 202 5.01 -11.24 -7.89
N PHE A 203 4.31 -11.55 -8.99
CA PHE A 203 3.08 -12.35 -8.95
C PHE A 203 3.34 -13.76 -8.43
N THR A 204 4.29 -14.50 -9.00
CA THR A 204 4.60 -15.88 -8.58
C THR A 204 5.07 -15.93 -7.12
N THR A 205 5.90 -14.97 -6.69
CA THR A 205 6.52 -15.01 -5.37
C THR A 205 5.57 -14.54 -4.27
N LEU A 206 4.79 -13.48 -4.52
CA LEU A 206 4.04 -12.79 -3.48
C LEU A 206 2.54 -13.07 -3.54
N VAL A 207 1.95 -13.10 -4.73
CA VAL A 207 0.48 -13.14 -4.89
C VAL A 207 -0.04 -14.56 -5.06
N MET A 208 0.61 -15.37 -5.89
CA MET A 208 0.14 -16.72 -6.23
C MET A 208 -0.01 -17.64 -4.99
N PRO A 209 0.91 -17.65 -4.01
CA PRO A 209 0.76 -18.48 -2.80
C PRO A 209 -0.47 -18.11 -1.98
N GLU A 210 -0.82 -16.82 -1.92
CA GLU A 210 -1.98 -16.29 -1.19
C GLU A 210 -3.29 -16.58 -1.94
N LEU A 211 -3.26 -16.61 -3.28
CA LEU A 211 -4.42 -16.92 -4.13
C LEU A 211 -4.70 -18.41 -4.32
N ALA A 212 -3.68 -19.27 -4.21
CA ALA A 212 -3.83 -20.73 -4.33
C ALA A 212 -5.01 -21.32 -3.52
N PRO A 213 -5.23 -20.97 -2.23
CA PRO A 213 -6.39 -21.44 -1.49
C PRO A 213 -7.71 -20.87 -2.04
N VAL A 214 -7.71 -19.62 -2.54
CA VAL A 214 -8.91 -18.95 -3.07
C VAL A 214 -9.42 -19.63 -4.35
N PHE A 215 -8.51 -20.08 -5.23
CA PHE A 215 -8.87 -20.90 -6.40
C PHE A 215 -9.57 -22.21 -6.02
N SER A 216 -9.37 -22.68 -4.79
CA SER A 216 -9.96 -23.91 -4.27
C SER A 216 -11.33 -23.73 -3.63
N MET A 217 -11.81 -22.50 -3.46
CA MET A 217 -13.08 -22.21 -2.79
C MET A 217 -14.26 -22.31 -3.76
N GLU A 218 -15.34 -22.96 -3.31
CA GLU A 218 -16.58 -23.10 -4.08
C GLU A 218 -17.70 -22.16 -3.61
N ARG A 219 -17.57 -21.63 -2.38
CA ARG A 219 -18.53 -20.72 -1.77
C ARG A 219 -17.79 -19.52 -1.17
N PRO A 220 -18.31 -18.30 -1.34
CA PRO A 220 -19.43 -17.90 -2.20
C PRO A 220 -19.15 -18.08 -3.71
N TYR A 221 -20.20 -18.38 -4.51
CA TYR A 221 -20.07 -18.65 -5.95
C TYR A 221 -19.53 -17.44 -6.76
N GLN A 222 -19.68 -16.23 -6.20
CA GLN A 222 -19.13 -14.98 -6.73
C GLN A 222 -17.60 -15.03 -6.85
N ILE A 223 -16.90 -15.77 -5.99
CA ILE A 223 -15.44 -15.95 -6.07
C ILE A 223 -15.08 -16.58 -7.41
N THR A 224 -15.70 -17.71 -7.74
CA THR A 224 -15.45 -18.42 -8.99
C THR A 224 -15.75 -17.54 -10.21
N ILE A 225 -16.85 -16.78 -10.17
CA ILE A 225 -17.21 -15.83 -11.23
C ILE A 225 -16.08 -14.81 -11.44
N LEU A 226 -15.65 -14.11 -10.39
CA LEU A 226 -14.63 -13.07 -10.47
C LEU A 226 -13.27 -13.61 -10.95
N LEU A 227 -12.88 -14.80 -10.49
CA LEU A 227 -11.65 -15.45 -10.93
C LEU A 227 -11.69 -15.81 -12.42
N LEU A 228 -12.82 -16.31 -12.92
CA LEU A 228 -12.98 -16.65 -14.33
C LEU A 228 -13.04 -15.43 -15.24
N GLU A 229 -13.69 -14.34 -14.81
CA GLU A 229 -13.73 -13.08 -15.56
C GLU A 229 -12.33 -12.47 -15.78
N LYS A 230 -11.40 -12.71 -14.84
CA LYS A 230 -10.00 -12.27 -14.92
C LYS A 230 -9.01 -13.40 -15.24
N LEU A 231 -9.48 -14.50 -15.84
CA LEU A 231 -8.60 -15.64 -16.16
C LEU A 231 -7.41 -15.25 -17.05
N ASP A 232 -7.65 -14.40 -18.04
CA ASP A 232 -6.63 -13.93 -18.99
C ASP A 232 -5.46 -13.24 -18.26
N LEU A 233 -5.75 -12.48 -17.18
CA LEU A 233 -4.74 -11.83 -16.34
C LEU A 233 -3.84 -12.88 -15.67
N PHE A 234 -4.44 -13.88 -15.03
CA PHE A 234 -3.67 -14.92 -14.35
C PHE A 234 -2.84 -15.75 -15.31
N LEU A 235 -3.37 -16.12 -16.48
CA LEU A 235 -2.63 -16.91 -17.47
C LEU A 235 -1.44 -16.15 -18.06
N SER A 236 -1.51 -14.82 -18.14
CA SER A 236 -0.39 -14.00 -18.60
C SER A 236 0.75 -13.89 -17.57
N ARG A 237 0.46 -14.07 -16.27
CA ARG A 237 1.42 -13.83 -15.17
C ARG A 237 1.83 -15.10 -14.42
N ALA A 238 1.00 -16.13 -14.39
CA ALA A 238 1.27 -17.36 -13.67
C ALA A 238 2.30 -18.23 -14.39
N ASP A 239 3.04 -19.01 -13.61
CA ASP A 239 3.91 -20.04 -14.17
C ASP A 239 3.11 -21.28 -14.58
N PRO A 240 3.59 -22.07 -15.57
CA PRO A 240 2.85 -23.23 -16.08
C PRO A 240 2.46 -24.24 -14.99
N LYS A 241 3.30 -24.39 -13.95
CA LYS A 241 3.03 -25.26 -12.81
C LYS A 241 1.81 -24.80 -12.00
N ASP A 242 1.67 -23.50 -11.76
CA ASP A 242 0.57 -22.94 -11.00
C ASP A 242 -0.73 -22.95 -11.80
N VAL A 243 -0.62 -22.78 -13.12
CA VAL A 243 -1.73 -22.95 -14.05
C VAL A 243 -2.31 -24.36 -13.95
N ASP A 244 -1.45 -25.38 -14.01
CA ASP A 244 -1.88 -26.78 -13.93
C ASP A 244 -2.40 -27.17 -12.54
N ASN A 245 -1.78 -26.67 -11.46
CA ASN A 245 -2.10 -27.07 -10.10
C ASN A 245 -3.30 -26.33 -9.49
N HIS A 246 -3.55 -25.07 -9.88
CA HIS A 246 -4.55 -24.21 -9.21
C HIS A 246 -5.61 -23.68 -10.18
N ILE A 247 -5.21 -23.16 -11.34
CA ILE A 247 -6.11 -22.46 -12.25
C ILE A 247 -6.98 -23.44 -13.05
N LEU A 248 -6.40 -24.46 -13.67
CA LEU A 248 -7.15 -25.47 -14.44
C LEU A 248 -8.15 -26.25 -13.56
N PRO A 249 -7.79 -26.70 -12.35
CA PRO A 249 -8.75 -27.34 -11.44
C PRO A 249 -9.93 -26.42 -11.03
N CYS A 250 -9.69 -25.11 -10.93
CA CYS A 250 -10.77 -24.13 -10.72
C CYS A 250 -11.75 -24.12 -11.91
N LEU A 251 -11.22 -24.05 -13.13
CA LEU A 251 -12.03 -24.10 -14.35
C LEU A 251 -12.83 -25.40 -14.48
N TYR A 252 -12.21 -26.56 -14.28
CA TYR A 252 -12.92 -27.84 -14.40
C TYR A 252 -14.08 -27.96 -13.40
N ARG A 253 -13.90 -27.42 -12.19
CA ARG A 253 -15.00 -27.32 -11.21
C ARG A 253 -16.08 -26.35 -11.66
N ALA A 254 -15.70 -25.20 -12.20
CA ALA A 254 -16.65 -24.21 -12.68
C ALA A 254 -17.53 -24.74 -13.82
N ILE A 255 -16.96 -25.49 -14.77
CA ILE A 255 -17.70 -26.12 -15.88
C ILE A 255 -18.72 -27.16 -15.37
N LYS A 256 -18.37 -27.87 -14.29
CA LYS A 256 -19.27 -28.86 -13.67
C LYS A 256 -20.39 -28.20 -12.84
N ASN A 257 -20.24 -26.93 -12.47
CA ASN A 257 -21.21 -26.20 -11.65
C ASN A 257 -22.57 -26.04 -12.38
N GLU A 258 -23.67 -26.04 -11.63
CA GLU A 258 -25.03 -25.93 -12.16
C GLU A 258 -25.52 -24.47 -12.24
N ASN A 259 -24.75 -23.52 -11.71
CA ASN A 259 -25.10 -22.11 -11.77
C ASN A 259 -24.98 -21.56 -13.21
N GLY A 260 -26.10 -21.08 -13.77
CA GLY A 260 -26.17 -20.58 -15.14
C GLY A 260 -25.19 -19.44 -15.44
N ARG A 261 -24.91 -18.55 -14.47
CA ARG A 261 -23.97 -17.43 -14.68
C ARG A 261 -22.52 -17.91 -14.80
N ILE A 262 -22.13 -18.92 -14.04
CA ILE A 262 -20.78 -19.52 -14.13
C ILE A 262 -20.63 -20.24 -15.47
N GLN A 263 -21.66 -20.96 -15.90
CA GLN A 263 -21.65 -21.67 -17.18
C GLN A 263 -21.47 -20.72 -18.37
N GLU A 264 -22.20 -19.60 -18.39
CA GLU A 264 -22.07 -18.58 -19.45
C GLU A 264 -20.63 -18.04 -19.54
N ILE A 265 -20.02 -17.69 -18.41
CA ILE A 265 -18.63 -17.22 -18.38
C ILE A 265 -17.67 -18.32 -18.84
N CYS A 266 -17.88 -19.57 -18.39
CA CYS A 266 -17.08 -20.70 -18.84
C CYS A 266 -17.15 -20.89 -20.36
N LEU A 267 -18.33 -20.76 -20.96
CA LEU A 267 -18.51 -20.89 -22.42
C LEU A 267 -17.69 -19.85 -23.20
N ASN A 268 -17.56 -18.64 -22.66
CA ASN A 268 -16.73 -17.58 -23.26
C ASN A 268 -15.22 -17.79 -23.03
N VAL A 269 -14.85 -18.39 -21.90
CA VAL A 269 -13.44 -18.55 -21.49
C VAL A 269 -12.80 -19.81 -22.07
N VAL A 270 -13.54 -20.93 -22.16
CA VAL A 270 -13.04 -22.23 -22.63
C VAL A 270 -12.37 -22.15 -24.02
N PRO A 271 -12.92 -21.46 -25.04
CA PRO A 271 -12.27 -21.34 -26.35
C PRO A 271 -10.89 -20.69 -26.29
N LYS A 272 -10.71 -19.67 -25.43
CA LYS A 272 -9.45 -18.93 -25.28
C LYS A 272 -8.33 -19.82 -24.74
N ILE A 273 -8.68 -20.74 -23.85
CA ILE A 273 -7.73 -21.59 -23.11
C ILE A 273 -7.70 -23.02 -23.63
N ALA A 274 -8.46 -23.34 -24.68
CA ALA A 274 -8.54 -24.68 -25.26
C ALA A 274 -7.17 -25.26 -25.65
N LYS A 275 -6.22 -24.39 -26.04
CA LYS A 275 -4.83 -24.79 -26.36
C LYS A 275 -4.00 -25.18 -25.14
N LEU A 276 -4.36 -24.70 -23.95
CA LEU A 276 -3.68 -25.00 -22.69
C LEU A 276 -4.25 -26.26 -22.03
N ILE A 277 -5.51 -26.61 -22.33
CA ILE A 277 -6.16 -27.80 -21.80
C ILE A 277 -5.64 -29.06 -22.52
N SER A 278 -5.26 -30.07 -21.75
CA SER A 278 -4.82 -31.35 -22.31
C SER A 278 -5.94 -32.03 -23.11
N ARG A 279 -5.60 -32.73 -24.20
CA ARG A 279 -6.58 -33.47 -25.02
C ARG A 279 -7.40 -34.48 -24.21
N HIS A 280 -6.80 -35.05 -23.16
CA HIS A 280 -7.49 -35.96 -22.25
C HIS A 280 -8.61 -35.22 -21.51
N ASN A 281 -8.26 -34.17 -20.76
CA ASN A 281 -9.21 -33.40 -19.94
C ASN A 281 -10.30 -32.72 -20.78
N MET A 282 -9.95 -32.28 -22.00
CA MET A 282 -10.93 -31.74 -22.94
C MET A 282 -12.00 -32.79 -23.29
N LYS A 283 -11.60 -34.04 -23.53
CA LYS A 283 -12.51 -35.13 -23.90
C LYS A 283 -13.28 -35.71 -22.72
N THR A 284 -12.69 -35.77 -21.53
CA THR A 284 -13.28 -36.41 -20.35
C THR A 284 -14.15 -35.47 -19.52
N ASP A 285 -13.74 -34.21 -19.37
CA ASP A 285 -14.37 -33.31 -18.40
C ASP A 285 -15.12 -32.15 -19.08
N VAL A 286 -14.55 -31.56 -20.13
CA VAL A 286 -15.07 -30.34 -20.74
C VAL A 286 -16.15 -30.65 -21.78
N LEU A 287 -15.83 -31.43 -22.82
CA LEU A 287 -16.74 -31.73 -23.92
C LEU A 287 -18.06 -32.40 -23.49
N PRO A 288 -18.07 -33.42 -22.61
CA PRO A 288 -19.31 -34.05 -22.19
C PRO A 288 -20.27 -33.08 -21.51
N ARG A 289 -19.74 -32.12 -20.75
CA ARG A 289 -20.55 -31.12 -20.06
C ARG A 289 -21.04 -30.03 -21.00
N LEU A 290 -20.22 -29.57 -21.94
CA LEU A 290 -20.65 -28.65 -23.00
C LEU A 290 -21.78 -29.24 -23.84
N LEU A 291 -21.66 -30.52 -24.22
CA LEU A 291 -22.71 -31.24 -24.94
C LEU A 291 -23.98 -31.37 -24.09
N ALA A 292 -23.85 -31.72 -22.80
CA ALA A 292 -24.99 -31.76 -21.89
C ALA A 292 -25.69 -30.39 -21.82
N LEU A 293 -24.94 -29.29 -21.62
CA LEU A 293 -25.49 -27.93 -21.58
C LEU A 293 -26.17 -27.51 -22.89
N ALA A 294 -25.63 -27.91 -24.04
CA ALA A 294 -26.26 -27.67 -25.34
C ALA A 294 -27.59 -28.42 -25.49
N THR A 295 -27.70 -29.62 -24.90
CA THR A 295 -28.92 -30.45 -24.97
C THR A 295 -29.97 -30.13 -23.90
N THR A 296 -29.57 -29.70 -22.69
CA THR A 296 -30.49 -29.44 -21.56
C THR A 296 -30.73 -27.96 -21.28
N GLY A 297 -29.97 -27.04 -21.87
CA GLY A 297 -30.03 -25.62 -21.57
C GLY A 297 -31.32 -24.92 -22.05
N ASP A 298 -32.13 -24.49 -21.08
CA ASP A 298 -33.33 -23.64 -21.26
C ASP A 298 -32.99 -22.13 -21.32
N THR A 299 -31.70 -21.76 -21.17
CA THR A 299 -31.24 -20.37 -21.16
C THR A 299 -30.80 -19.90 -22.55
N LEU A 300 -31.49 -18.87 -23.07
CA LEU A 300 -31.30 -18.27 -24.40
C LEU A 300 -29.85 -17.83 -24.71
N ALA A 301 -29.03 -17.52 -23.70
CA ALA A 301 -27.62 -17.14 -23.87
C ALA A 301 -26.74 -18.31 -24.36
N VAL A 302 -27.00 -19.53 -23.89
CA VAL A 302 -26.23 -20.74 -24.27
C VAL A 302 -26.48 -21.11 -25.74
N ARG A 303 -27.69 -20.84 -26.25
CA ARG A 303 -28.03 -21.03 -27.68
C ARG A 303 -27.46 -19.95 -28.60
N GLY A 304 -27.25 -18.73 -28.10
CA GLY A 304 -26.67 -17.63 -28.89
C GLY A 304 -25.19 -17.87 -29.21
N VAL A 305 -24.39 -18.20 -28.19
CA VAL A 305 -22.93 -18.38 -28.32
C VAL A 305 -22.58 -19.56 -29.23
N LEU A 306 -23.36 -20.65 -29.20
CA LEU A 306 -23.12 -21.82 -30.05
C LEU A 306 -23.59 -21.66 -31.50
N ARG A 307 -24.40 -20.63 -31.81
CA ARG A 307 -24.98 -20.44 -33.15
C ARG A 307 -24.19 -19.45 -34.01
N GLU A 308 -23.33 -18.63 -33.43
CA GLU A 308 -22.48 -17.69 -34.19
C GLU A 308 -21.22 -18.33 -34.81
N GLU A 309 -20.84 -19.55 -34.40
CA GLU A 309 -19.70 -20.28 -34.99
C GLU A 309 -20.10 -21.49 -35.87
N GLY A 310 -21.37 -21.56 -36.29
CA GLY A 310 -21.89 -22.61 -37.20
C GLY A 310 -21.93 -22.19 -38.66
#